data_AF-A0A2P5M0N4-F1
#
_entry.id   AF-A0A2P5M0N4-F1
#
_cell.length_a   1.000
_cell.length_b   1.000
_cell.length_c   1.000
_cell.angle_alpha   90.00
_cell.angle_beta   90.00
_cell.angle_gamma   90.00
#
_symmetry.space_group_name_H-M   'P 1'
#
loop_
_entity.id
_entity.type
_entity.pdbx_description
1 polymer ?
#
loop_
_entity_poly.entity_id
_entity_poly.type
_entity_poly.pdbx_seq_one_letter_code
_entity_poly.pdbx_strand_id
1 'polypeptide(L)' 'MSKIHTEVLAANQEYAANFDKGGLAMPPARQFAILTCMDARLDPAKYAGLSEGDAHVIR' A
#
# COMPACT_ATOMS: atom_id res chain seq x y z
N MET A 1 11.35 -6.39 21.66
CA MET A 1 10.93 -6.14 20.27
C MET A 1 11.54 -7.20 19.37
N SER A 2 10.82 -7.68 18.35
CA SER A 2 11.38 -8.63 17.38
C SER A 2 12.27 -7.91 16.37
N LYS A 3 13.21 -8.64 15.77
CA LYS A 3 14.04 -8.12 14.66
C LYS A 3 13.16 -7.56 13.53
N ILE A 4 12.11 -8.29 13.14
CA ILE A 4 11.16 -7.90 12.09
C ILE A 4 10.47 -6.57 12.43
N HIS A 5 10.03 -6.38 13.67
CA HIS A 5 9.39 -5.14 14.09
C HIS A 5 10.32 -3.92 13.89
N THR A 6 11.60 -4.06 14.26
CA THR A 6 12.59 -2.99 14.06
C THR A 6 12.84 -2.69 12.58
N GLU A 7 12.92 -3.73 11.74
CA GLU A 7 13.14 -3.57 10.30
C GLU A 7 11.95 -2.87 9.61
N VAL A 8 10.71 -3.21 9.97
CA VAL A 8 9.51 -2.53 9.44
C VAL A 8 9.48 -1.05 9.84
N LEU A 9 9.85 -0.72 11.09
CA LEU A 9 9.92 0.67 11.53
C LEU A 9 10.98 1.48 10.78
N ALA A 10 12.16 0.89 10.54
CA ALA A 10 13.22 1.54 9.78
C ALA A 10 12.79 1.81 8.33
N ALA A 11 12.18 0.83 7.66
CA ALA A 11 11.66 1.00 6.30
C ALA A 11 10.57 2.08 6.22
N ASN A 12 9.69 2.16 7.22
CA ASN A 12 8.65 3.19 7.28
C ASN A 12 9.22 4.61 7.45
N GLN A 13 10.33 4.78 8.19
CA GLN A 13 10.98 6.09 8.34
C GLN A 13 11.44 6.63 6.99
N GLU A 14 12.03 5.79 6.14
CA GLU A 14 12.44 6.16 4.79
C GLU A 14 11.25 6.47 3.88
N TYR A 15 10.18 5.66 3.94
CA TYR A 15 8.95 5.92 3.20
C TYR A 15 8.33 7.27 3.59
N ALA A 16 8.16 7.52 4.88
CA ALA A 16 7.55 8.75 5.39
C ALA A 16 8.35 10.01 5.05
N ALA A 17 9.69 9.92 5.01
CA ALA A 17 10.55 11.05 4.64
C ALA A 17 10.35 11.52 3.18
N ASN A 18 9.90 10.62 2.30
CA ASN A 18 9.70 10.88 0.87
C ASN A 18 8.21 10.91 0.45
N PHE A 19 7.29 10.78 1.40
CA PHE A 19 5.87 10.69 1.10
C PHE A 19 5.24 12.05 0.80
N ASP A 20 4.66 12.19 -0.39
CA ASP A 20 4.05 13.42 -0.91
C ASP A 20 2.54 13.30 -1.19
N LYS A 21 1.92 12.14 -0.88
CA LYS A 21 0.55 11.80 -1.31
C LYS A 21 -0.51 12.02 -0.23
N GLY A 22 -0.22 12.84 0.79
CA GLY A 22 -1.13 13.09 1.91
C GLY A 22 -2.43 13.83 1.55
N GLY A 23 -2.48 14.47 0.37
CA GLY A 23 -3.64 15.18 -0.14
C GLY A 23 -4.57 14.37 -1.04
N LEU A 24 -4.32 13.06 -1.24
CA LEU A 24 -5.19 12.23 -2.05
C LEU A 24 -6.60 12.14 -1.45
N ALA A 25 -7.61 12.15 -2.31
CA ALA A 25 -9.00 12.04 -1.89
C ALA A 25 -9.31 10.65 -1.31
N MET A 26 -10.31 10.57 -0.43
CA MET A 26 -10.75 9.31 0.17
C MET A 26 -11.40 8.35 -0.83
N PRO A 27 -12.29 8.79 -1.76
CA PRO A 27 -12.83 7.90 -2.79
C PRO A 27 -11.75 7.46 -3.82
N PRO A 28 -11.73 6.18 -4.24
CA PRO A 28 -10.75 5.70 -5.23
C PRO A 28 -10.92 6.37 -6.61
N ALA A 29 -9.82 6.81 -7.20
CA ALA A 29 -9.81 7.54 -8.47
C ALA A 29 -10.38 6.74 -9.65
N ARG A 30 -10.20 5.42 -9.66
CA ARG A 30 -10.67 4.53 -10.74
C ARG A 30 -11.97 3.81 -10.41
N GLN A 31 -12.59 4.10 -9.25
CA GLN A 31 -13.93 3.65 -8.87
C GLN A 31 -14.14 2.13 -8.90
N PHE A 32 -13.15 1.34 -8.46
CA PHE A 32 -13.29 -0.11 -8.30
C PHE A 32 -12.57 -0.64 -7.05
N ALA A 33 -12.84 -1.90 -6.74
CA ALA A 33 -12.17 -2.63 -5.65
C ALA A 33 -11.61 -3.96 -6.14
N ILE A 34 -10.45 -4.35 -5.61
CA ILE A 34 -9.86 -5.69 -5.75
C ILE A 34 -10.21 -6.50 -4.50
N LEU A 35 -10.72 -7.72 -4.67
CA LEU A 35 -10.81 -8.74 -3.63
C LEU A 35 -9.85 -9.88 -3.99
N THR A 36 -8.83 -10.13 -3.16
CA THR A 36 -7.75 -11.08 -3.48
C THR A 36 -7.25 -11.80 -2.22
N CYS A 37 -6.35 -12.77 -2.37
CA CYS A 37 -5.83 -13.58 -1.27
C CYS A 37 -4.75 -12.86 -0.44
N MET A 38 -4.58 -13.27 0.83
CA MET A 38 -3.49 -12.87 1.71
C MET A 38 -2.13 -13.50 1.37
N ASP A 39 -2.00 -14.22 0.25
CA ASP A 39 -0.74 -14.83 -0.19
C ASP A 39 0.38 -13.79 -0.27
N ALA A 40 1.48 -14.02 0.46
CA ALA A 40 2.59 -13.08 0.60
C ALA A 40 3.34 -12.84 -0.73
N ARG A 41 3.14 -13.68 -1.74
CA ARG A 41 3.74 -13.52 -3.08
C ARG A 41 2.96 -12.53 -3.95
N LEU A 42 1.76 -12.14 -3.52
CA LEU A 42 0.89 -11.23 -4.26
C LEU A 42 1.01 -9.81 -3.70
N ASP A 43 1.44 -8.88 -4.56
CA ASP A 43 1.39 -7.44 -4.35
C ASP A 43 0.32 -6.84 -5.29
N PRO A 44 -0.92 -6.61 -4.79
CA PRO A 44 -2.05 -6.18 -5.62
C PRO A 44 -1.83 -4.86 -6.35
N ALA A 45 -1.14 -3.91 -5.73
CA ALA A 45 -0.86 -2.64 -6.38
C ALA A 45 0.09 -2.83 -7.57
N LYS A 46 1.14 -3.65 -7.40
CA LYS A 46 2.11 -3.89 -8.47
C LYS A 46 1.54 -4.70 -9.63
N TYR A 47 0.91 -5.85 -9.38
CA TYR A 47 0.45 -6.70 -10.51
C TYR A 47 -0.75 -6.11 -11.26
N ALA A 48 -1.54 -5.24 -10.62
CA ALA A 48 -2.69 -4.59 -11.25
C ALA A 48 -2.36 -3.20 -11.81
N GLY A 49 -1.11 -2.74 -11.71
CA GLY A 49 -0.67 -1.44 -12.23
C GLY A 49 -1.40 -0.26 -11.56
N LEU A 50 -1.45 -0.28 -10.22
CA LEU A 50 -2.10 0.75 -9.41
C LEU A 50 -1.09 1.71 -8.81
N SER A 51 -1.48 2.98 -8.78
CA SER A 51 -0.87 4.01 -7.93
C SER A 51 -1.69 4.20 -6.65
N GLU A 52 -1.11 4.84 -5.63
CA GLU A 52 -1.85 5.18 -4.41
C GLU A 52 -3.10 6.02 -4.74
N GLY A 53 -4.24 5.63 -4.16
CA GLY A 53 -5.54 6.26 -4.42
C GLY A 53 -6.33 5.66 -5.59
N ASP A 54 -5.79 4.74 -6.39
CA ASP A 54 -6.49 4.22 -7.57
C ASP A 54 -7.70 3.34 -7.24
N ALA A 55 -7.56 2.42 -6.30
CA ALA A 55 -8.54 1.39 -6.00
C ALA A 55 -8.53 1.00 -4.52
N HIS A 56 -9.66 0.51 -4.02
CA HIS A 56 -9.67 -0.23 -2.76
C HIS A 56 -9.08 -1.63 -2.97
N VAL A 57 -8.30 -2.11 -2.01
CA VAL A 57 -7.74 -3.47 -2.01
C VAL A 57 -8.17 -4.18 -0.74
N ILE A 58 -8.95 -5.24 -0.89
CA ILE A 58 -9.45 -6.11 0.18
C ILE A 58 -8.68 -7.43 0.07
N ARG A 59 -8.05 -7.86 1.17
CA ARG A 59 -7.23 -9.07 1.26
C ARG A 59 -7.72 -9.99 2.37
#